data_AF-A0A9E6CA04-F1
#
_entry.id   AF-A0A9E6CA04-F1
#
_cell.length_a   1.000
_cell.length_b   1.000
_cell.length_c   1.000
_cell.angle_alpha   90.00
_cell.angle_beta   90.00
_cell.angle_gamma   90.00
#
_symmetry.space_group_name_H-M   'P 1'
#
loop_
_entity.id
_entity.type
_entity.pdbx_description
1 polymer ?
#
loop_
_entity_poly.entity_id
_entity_poly.type
_entity_poly.pdbx_seq_one_letter_code
_entity_poly.pdbx_strand_id
1 'polypeptide(L)'
;AVRFNDVSTWPVGTGHGCIGCTEPDFWDTCSPFYQRLPDVKIPGTGIVADADSLGKKILGITAVAAGIHAAVGIGKRLVKGEKGNGN
;
A
#
# COMPACT_ATOMS: atom_id res chain seq x y z
N ALA A 1 -7.18 13.88 -25.98
CA ALA A 1 -7.69 12.55 -26.39
C ALA A 1 -9.17 12.67 -26.72
N VAL A 2 -9.60 12.05 -27.81
CA VAL A 2 -11.02 11.98 -28.20
C VAL A 2 -11.74 10.98 -27.29
N ARG A 3 -13.00 11.28 -26.96
CA ARG A 3 -13.89 10.45 -26.14
C ARG A 3 -15.20 10.20 -26.91
N PHE A 4 -16.10 9.41 -26.36
CA PHE A 4 -17.32 8.96 -27.02
C PHE A 4 -18.53 9.86 -26.71
N ASN A 5 -19.43 9.94 -27.69
CA ASN A 5 -20.81 10.45 -27.57
C ASN A 5 -20.93 11.91 -27.11
N ASP A 6 -19.94 12.77 -27.37
CA ASP A 6 -19.90 14.20 -27.00
C ASP A 6 -20.09 14.52 -25.51
N VAL A 7 -20.17 13.50 -24.66
CA VAL A 7 -20.32 13.63 -23.20
C VAL A 7 -19.01 13.31 -22.47
N SER A 8 -17.89 13.35 -23.18
CA SER A 8 -16.56 13.10 -22.63
C SER A 8 -16.45 11.77 -21.87
N THR A 9 -17.14 10.72 -22.34
CA THR A 9 -17.15 9.38 -21.72
C THR A 9 -16.40 8.35 -22.56
N TRP A 10 -15.97 7.25 -21.95
CA TRP A 10 -15.23 6.14 -22.57
C TRP A 10 -15.21 4.96 -21.58
N PRO A 11 -14.88 3.71 -21.99
CA PRO A 11 -14.99 2.55 -21.10
C PRO A 11 -14.31 2.73 -19.74
N VAL A 12 -13.06 3.22 -19.72
CA VAL A 12 -12.30 3.49 -18.49
C VAL A 12 -12.97 4.57 -17.64
N GLY A 13 -13.51 5.61 -18.27
CA GLY A 13 -14.26 6.65 -17.58
C GLY A 13 -15.57 6.16 -16.96
N THR A 14 -16.15 5.08 -17.48
CA THR A 14 -17.35 4.42 -16.93
C THR A 14 -17.03 3.27 -15.99
N GLY A 15 -15.76 3.06 -15.65
CA GLY A 15 -15.32 2.02 -14.71
C GLY A 15 -15.03 0.65 -15.31
N HIS A 16 -15.04 0.51 -16.64
CA HIS A 16 -14.64 -0.73 -17.32
C HIS A 16 -13.22 -0.58 -17.90
N GLY A 17 -12.39 -1.63 -17.78
CA GLY A 17 -11.06 -1.62 -18.39
C GLY A 17 -11.11 -1.47 -19.91
N CYS A 18 -10.02 -1.01 -20.52
CA CYS A 18 -9.89 -1.10 -21.98
C CYS A 18 -9.78 -2.58 -22.36
N ILE A 19 -10.60 -3.05 -23.30
CA ILE A 19 -10.55 -4.43 -23.79
C ILE A 19 -9.66 -4.59 -25.03
N GLY A 20 -9.05 -3.51 -25.52
CA GLY A 20 -8.17 -3.55 -26.69
C GLY A 20 -8.91 -3.71 -28.03
N CYS A 21 -10.17 -3.27 -28.16
CA CYS A 21 -10.98 -3.51 -29.37
C CYS A 21 -10.43 -2.95 -30.69
N THR A 22 -9.41 -2.09 -30.63
CA THR A 22 -8.72 -1.54 -31.80
C THR A 22 -7.43 -2.29 -32.15
N GLU A 23 -7.01 -3.24 -31.32
CA GLU A 23 -5.82 -4.07 -31.52
C GLU A 23 -6.20 -5.32 -32.34
N PRO A 24 -5.31 -5.82 -33.23
CA PRO A 24 -5.54 -7.07 -33.95
C PRO A 24 -5.80 -8.24 -33.00
N ASP A 25 -6.75 -9.10 -33.38
CA ASP A 25 -7.08 -10.34 -32.69
C ASP A 25 -7.36 -10.19 -31.18
N PHE A 26 -7.92 -9.04 -30.74
CA PHE A 26 -8.07 -8.71 -29.31
C PHE A 26 -8.90 -9.72 -28.51
N TRP A 27 -9.82 -10.44 -29.14
CA TRP A 27 -10.57 -11.51 -28.49
C TRP A 27 -9.65 -12.65 -28.01
N ASP A 28 -8.54 -12.90 -28.70
CA ASP A 28 -7.58 -13.95 -28.38
C ASP A 28 -6.36 -13.41 -27.60
N THR A 29 -5.94 -12.16 -27.87
CA THR A 29 -4.70 -11.59 -27.31
C THR A 29 -4.92 -10.78 -26.04
N CYS A 30 -6.12 -10.21 -25.86
CA CYS A 30 -6.46 -9.36 -24.72
C CYS A 30 -7.46 -10.04 -23.75
N SER A 31 -7.97 -11.23 -24.10
CA SER A 31 -8.72 -12.05 -23.17
C SER A 31 -7.78 -12.93 -22.33
N PRO A 32 -8.16 -13.28 -21.10
CA PRO A 32 -9.37 -12.85 -20.37
C PRO A 32 -9.30 -11.39 -19.87
N PHE A 33 -10.34 -10.60 -20.16
CA PHE A 33 -10.36 -9.13 -19.99
C PHE A 33 -10.17 -8.58 -18.56
N TYR A 34 -10.31 -9.44 -17.56
CA TYR A 34 -10.22 -9.05 -16.14
C TYR A 34 -8.91 -9.49 -15.50
N GLN A 35 -8.02 -10.16 -16.24
CA GLN A 35 -6.70 -10.47 -15.74
C GLN A 35 -5.72 -9.34 -16.04
N ARG A 36 -4.62 -9.31 -15.28
CA ARG A 36 -3.49 -8.43 -15.58
C ARG A 36 -2.93 -8.82 -16.94
N LEU A 37 -2.71 -7.83 -17.79
CA LEU A 37 -1.98 -8.02 -19.05
C LEU A 37 -0.57 -8.55 -18.74
N PRO A 38 -0.11 -9.61 -19.43
CA PRO A 38 1.27 -10.05 -19.35
C PRO A 38 2.21 -8.98 -19.93
N ASP A 39 3.46 -8.97 -19.46
CA ASP A 39 4.56 -8.14 -20.01
C ASP A 39 4.39 -6.61 -19.95
N VAL A 40 3.36 -6.10 -19.27
CA VAL A 40 3.22 -4.66 -19.00
C VAL A 40 3.98 -4.28 -17.74
N LYS A 41 5.17 -3.69 -17.90
CA LYS A 41 5.90 -3.02 -16.82
C LYS A 41 5.28 -1.65 -16.57
N ILE A 42 4.46 -1.51 -15.53
CA ILE A 42 3.94 -0.21 -15.14
C ILE A 42 5.03 0.53 -14.34
N PRO A 43 5.58 1.65 -14.83
CA PRO A 43 6.54 2.43 -14.08
C PRO A 43 5.86 2.99 -12.83
N GLY A 44 6.40 2.67 -11.65
CA GLY A 44 5.82 3.14 -10.39
C GLY A 44 4.64 2.32 -9.84
N THR A 45 4.25 1.20 -10.45
CA THR A 45 3.41 0.24 -9.70
C THR A 45 4.21 -0.31 -8.55
N GLY A 46 3.60 -0.27 -7.37
CA GLY A 46 4.28 -0.62 -6.15
C GLY A 46 4.65 0.58 -5.32
N ILE A 47 4.70 1.83 -5.83
CA ILE A 47 5.10 2.98 -5.00
C ILE A 47 4.27 3.10 -3.72
N VAL A 48 2.95 2.94 -3.81
CA VAL A 48 2.08 2.94 -2.63
C VAL A 48 2.34 1.71 -1.76
N ALA A 49 2.46 0.51 -2.35
CA ALA A 49 2.69 -0.72 -1.61
C ALA A 49 4.06 -0.76 -0.92
N ASP A 50 5.08 -0.20 -1.55
CA ASP A 50 6.47 -0.07 -1.10
C ASP A 50 6.54 1.00 -0.01
N ALA A 51 5.88 2.15 -0.21
CA ALA A 51 5.74 3.18 0.82
C ALA A 51 5.00 2.64 2.05
N ASP A 52 3.91 1.89 1.87
CA ASP A 52 3.18 1.25 2.95
C ASP A 52 4.04 0.20 3.67
N SER A 53 4.78 -0.62 2.93
CA SER A 53 5.67 -1.64 3.49
C SER A 53 6.79 -1.02 4.30
N LEU A 54 7.46 0.00 3.76
CA LEU A 54 8.50 0.74 4.46
C LEU A 54 7.95 1.48 5.69
N GLY A 55 6.80 2.14 5.54
CA GLY A 55 6.11 2.85 6.61
C GLY A 55 5.74 1.91 7.76
N LYS A 56 5.17 0.74 7.47
CA LYS A 56 4.84 -0.28 8.48
C LYS A 56 6.07 -0.79 9.22
N LYS A 57 7.20 -1.01 8.53
CA LYS A 57 8.46 -1.43 9.17
C LYS A 57 8.97 -0.38 10.16
N ILE A 58 9.04 0.88 9.73
CA ILE A 58 9.50 1.99 10.57
C ILE A 58 8.57 2.17 11.78
N LEU A 59 7.25 2.13 11.54
CA LEU A 59 6.24 2.21 12.59
C LEU A 59 6.42 1.08 13.62
N GLY A 60 6.60 -0.16 13.14
CA GLY A 60 6.80 -1.32 14.01
C GLY A 60 8.03 -1.18 14.91
N ILE A 61 9.18 -0.78 14.33
CA ILE A 61 10.42 -0.56 15.09
C ILE A 61 10.23 0.52 16.16
N THR A 62 9.61 1.64 15.77
CA THR A 62 9.39 2.78 16.67
C THR A 62 8.47 2.39 17.83
N ALA A 63 7.38 1.66 17.56
CA ALA A 63 6.46 1.20 18.58
C ALA A 63 7.13 0.27 19.60
N VAL A 64 7.97 -0.66 19.14
CA VAL A 64 8.74 -1.56 20.02
C VAL A 64 9.71 -0.77 20.91
N ALA A 65 10.46 0.16 20.33
CA ALA A 65 11.41 0.98 21.08
C ALA A 65 10.71 1.81 22.17
N ALA A 66 9.59 2.45 21.84
CA ALA A 66 8.78 3.21 22.79
C ALA A 66 8.25 2.31 23.93
N GLY A 67 7.77 1.12 23.60
CA GLY A 67 7.30 0.13 24.58
C GLY A 67 8.39 -0.29 25.57
N ILE A 68 9.60 -0.60 25.08
CA ILE A 68 10.75 -0.94 25.93
C ILE A 68 11.11 0.23 26.84
N HIS A 69 11.17 1.46 26.30
CA HIS A 69 11.52 2.64 27.08
C HIS A 69 10.54 2.86 28.25
N ALA A 70 9.24 2.73 27.98
CA ALA A 70 8.20 2.84 29.00
C ALA A 70 8.34 1.75 30.08
N ALA A 71 8.54 0.48 29.68
CA ALA A 71 8.68 -0.64 30.62
C ALA A 71 9.89 -0.47 31.56
N VAL A 72 11.06 -0.10 31.02
CA VAL A 72 12.27 0.17 31.81
C VAL A 72 12.04 1.35 32.77
N GLY A 73 11.38 2.41 32.31
CA GLY A 73 11.04 3.56 33.14
C GLY A 73 10.18 3.20 34.35
N ILE A 74 9.14 2.37 34.15
CA ILE A 74 8.28 1.87 35.23
C ILE A 74 9.09 1.00 36.19
N GLY A 75 9.87 0.04 35.69
CA GLY A 75 10.70 -0.83 36.53
C GLY A 75 11.69 -0.05 37.41
N LYS A 76 12.37 0.95 36.85
CA LYS A 76 13.29 1.81 37.60
C LYS A 76 12.59 2.61 38.70
N ARG A 77 11.37 3.10 38.45
CA ARG A 77 10.58 3.81 39.48
C ARG A 77 10.19 2.89 40.64
N LEU A 78 9.77 1.66 40.35
CA LEU A 78 9.41 0.68 41.40
C LEU A 78 10.62 0.34 42.29
N VAL A 79 11.77 0.02 41.71
CA VAL A 79 13.00 -0.29 42.46
C VAL A 79 13.48 0.89 43.31
N LYS A 80 13.38 2.13 42.79
CA LYS A 80 13.77 3.32 43.56
C LYS A 80 12.79 3.63 44.70
N GLY A 81 11.50 3.38 44.51
CA GLY A 81 10.49 3.50 45.57
C GLY A 81 10.73 2.52 46.71
N GLU A 82 11.11 1.28 46.41
CA GLU A 82 11.44 0.25 47.40
C GLU A 82 12.67 0.62 48.24
N LYS A 83 13.74 1.11 47.58
CA LYS A 83 14.96 1.58 48.28
C LYS A 83 14.78 2.84 49.12
N GLY A 84 13.76 3.66 48.83
CA GLY A 84 13.46 4.88 49.59
C GLY A 84 12.57 4.65 50.82
N ASN A 85 11.91 3.49 50.92
CA ASN A 85 10.99 3.14 52.01
C ASN A 85 11.59 2.14 53.02
N GLY A 86 12.83 1.70 52.78
CA GLY A 86 13.53 0.69 53.58
C GLY A 86 14.64 1.22 54.49
N ASN A 87 14.63 2.51 54.84
CA ASN A 87 15.58 3.14 55.77
C ASN A 87 14.87 4.03 56.78
#